data_AF-A0A9D3UEQ8-F1
#
_entry.id   AF-A0A9D3UEQ8-F1
#
_cell.length_a   1.000
_cell.length_b   1.000
_cell.length_c   1.000
_cell.angle_alpha   90.00
_cell.angle_beta   90.00
_cell.angle_gamma   90.00
#
_symmetry.space_group_name_H-M   'P 1'
#
loop_
_entity.id
_entity.type
_entity.pdbx_description
1 polymer ?
#
loop_
_entity_poly.entity_id
_entity_poly.type
_entity_poly.pdbx_seq_one_letter_code
_entity_poly.pdbx_strand_id
1 'polypeptide(L)'
;MGKPAGSDLAKGNLIAPVIFALEKEPKLRDIIESKFCKTSSLDEAIELLKQCRGLERAQELAKEKADIAIKSFQCLPQSDFRLGLKDMVMFNLETID
;
A
#
# COMPACT_ATOMS: atom_id res chain seq x y z
N MET A 1 -14.23 -0.80 -7.11
CA MET A 1 -14.53 0.57 -6.64
C MET A 1 -14.03 0.69 -5.20
N GLY A 2 -12.84 1.28 -5.02
CA GLY A 2 -12.22 1.44 -3.70
C GLY A 2 -12.68 2.72 -3.00
N LYS A 3 -12.32 2.86 -1.71
CA LYS A 3 -12.50 4.11 -0.96
C LYS A 3 -11.85 5.30 -1.70
N PRO A 4 -12.32 6.54 -1.48
CA PRO A 4 -11.66 7.73 -2.00
C PRO A 4 -10.18 7.74 -1.62
N ALA A 5 -9.30 8.05 -2.58
CA ALA A 5 -7.88 8.23 -2.34
C ALA A 5 -7.69 9.27 -1.21
N GLY A 6 -6.89 8.93 -0.19
CA GLY A 6 -6.69 9.79 0.97
C GLY A 6 -7.73 9.65 2.08
N SER A 7 -8.76 8.79 1.96
CA SER A 7 -9.72 8.57 3.06
C SER A 7 -9.06 8.02 4.34
N ASP A 8 -8.04 7.18 4.22
CA ASP A 8 -7.29 6.69 5.39
C ASP A 8 -6.40 7.79 5.96
N LEU A 9 -5.76 8.59 5.09
CA LEU A 9 -4.97 9.75 5.50
C LEU A 9 -5.80 10.78 6.26
N ALA A 10 -7.00 11.10 5.78
CA ALA A 10 -7.92 12.03 6.44
C ALA A 10 -8.37 11.56 7.83
N LYS A 11 -8.30 10.25 8.11
CA LYS A 11 -8.57 9.66 9.42
C LYS A 11 -7.32 9.55 10.30
N GLY A 12 -6.17 10.01 9.82
CA GLY A 12 -4.88 9.87 10.50
C GLY A 12 -4.27 8.47 10.39
N ASN A 13 -4.81 7.60 9.53
CA ASN A 13 -4.28 6.26 9.33
C ASN A 13 -3.15 6.30 8.29
N LEU A 14 -1.92 6.16 8.76
CA LEU A 14 -0.75 6.07 7.90
C LEU A 14 -0.60 4.64 7.39
N ILE A 15 -0.97 4.42 6.13
CA ILE A 15 -0.85 3.13 5.43
C ILE A 15 0.44 3.07 4.59
N ALA A 16 0.82 1.88 4.12
CA ALA A 16 2.10 1.65 3.44
C ALA A 16 2.45 2.69 2.33
N PRO A 17 1.53 3.08 1.42
CA PRO A 17 1.82 4.15 0.45
C PRO A 17 2.25 5.48 1.08
N VAL A 18 1.65 5.87 2.22
CA VAL A 18 1.99 7.10 2.95
C VAL A 18 3.34 6.99 3.64
N ILE A 19 3.62 5.83 4.23
CA ILE A 19 4.91 5.56 4.88
C ILE A 19 6.05 5.64 3.86
N PHE A 20 5.88 5.05 2.67
CA PHE A 20 6.89 5.14 1.62
C PHE A 20 7.02 6.55 1.03
N ALA A 21 5.94 7.32 0.97
CA ALA A 21 6.03 8.71 0.54
C ALA A 21 6.79 9.59 1.55
N LEU A 22 6.64 9.33 2.85
CA LEU A 22 7.35 10.03 3.92
C LEU A 22 8.88 9.83 3.89
N GLU A 23 9.37 8.77 3.25
CA GLU A 23 10.81 8.57 3.02
C GLU A 23 11.39 9.57 2.01
N LYS A 24 10.55 10.07 1.10
CA LYS A 24 10.99 10.91 -0.03
C LYS A 24 10.56 12.37 0.09
N GLU A 25 9.49 12.65 0.83
CA GLU A 25 8.90 13.98 0.91
C GLU A 25 8.82 14.49 2.36
N PRO A 26 9.82 15.25 2.81
CA PRO A 26 9.82 15.87 4.13
C PRO A 26 8.62 16.77 4.38
N LYS A 27 8.10 17.47 3.36
CA LYS A 27 6.95 18.37 3.50
C LYS A 27 5.67 17.63 3.88
N LEU A 28 5.52 16.38 3.43
CA LEU A 28 4.40 15.53 3.81
C LEU A 28 4.42 15.22 5.31
N ARG A 29 5.61 15.10 5.91
CA ARG A 29 5.77 14.92 7.36
C ARG A 29 5.27 16.13 8.12
N ASP A 30 5.67 17.33 7.71
CA ASP A 30 5.25 18.58 8.35
C ASP A 30 3.72 18.73 8.33
N ILE A 31 3.08 18.39 7.21
CA ILE A 31 1.62 18.43 7.07
C ILE A 31 0.95 17.45 8.03
N ILE A 32 1.45 16.21 8.11
CA ILE A 32 0.90 15.16 9.00
C ILE A 32 1.10 15.54 10.48
N GLU A 33 2.28 16.00 10.86
CA GLU A 33 2.60 16.42 12.24
C GLU A 33 1.77 17.63 12.67
N SER A 34 1.48 18.54 11.75
CA SER A 34 0.55 19.66 11.97
C SER A 34 -0.92 19.24 12.10
N LYS A 35 -1.22 17.93 11.92
CA LYS A 35 -2.58 17.36 11.90
C LYS A 35 -3.51 18.06 10.91
N PHE A 36 -2.98 18.42 9.73
CA PHE A 36 -3.76 19.08 8.69
C PHE A 36 -4.44 20.39 9.15
N CYS A 37 -3.78 21.16 10.03
CA CYS A 37 -4.38 22.34 10.65
C CYS A 37 -4.63 23.51 9.69
N LYS A 38 -3.95 23.53 8.53
CA LYS A 38 -4.13 24.55 7.50
C LYS A 38 -5.24 24.15 6.53
N THR A 39 -5.99 25.14 6.05
CA THR A 39 -6.92 24.98 4.94
C THR A 39 -6.19 24.37 3.74
N SER A 40 -6.78 23.35 3.11
CA SER A 40 -6.22 22.63 1.95
C SER A 40 -4.96 21.78 2.19
N SER A 41 -4.51 21.62 3.44
CA SER A 41 -3.38 20.74 3.76
C SER A 41 -3.62 19.26 3.41
N LEU A 42 -4.88 18.80 3.47
CA LEU A 42 -5.24 17.45 3.03
C LEU A 42 -5.09 17.28 1.52
N ASP A 43 -5.55 18.26 0.74
CA ASP A 43 -5.44 18.23 -0.72
C ASP A 43 -3.96 18.28 -1.15
N GLU A 44 -3.16 19.12 -0.48
CA GLU A 44 -1.71 19.19 -0.68
C GLU A 44 -1.03 17.86 -0.37
N ALA A 45 -1.37 17.21 0.75
CA ALA A 45 -0.82 15.90 1.09
C ALA A 45 -1.21 14.82 0.07
N ILE A 46 -2.45 14.82 -0.41
CA ILE A 46 -2.90 13.90 -1.46
C ILE A 46 -2.09 14.10 -2.74
N GLU A 47 -1.79 15.35 -3.11
CA GLU A 47 -1.01 15.64 -4.32
C GLU A 47 0.45 15.21 -4.17
N LEU A 48 1.06 15.46 -3.01
CA LEU A 48 2.41 14.95 -2.70
C LEU A 48 2.46 13.42 -2.77
N LEU A 49 1.44 12.72 -2.24
CA LEU A 49 1.38 11.25 -2.30
C LEU A 49 1.39 10.71 -3.75
N LYS A 50 0.70 11.39 -4.67
CA LYS A 50 0.71 11.02 -6.10
C LYS A 50 2.11 11.19 -6.72
N GLN A 51 2.86 12.19 -6.27
CA GLN A 51 4.20 12.49 -6.80
C GLN A 51 5.29 11.55 -6.25
N CYS A 52 5.15 11.09 -4.99
CA CYS A 52 6.20 10.29 -4.33
C CYS A 52 6.32 8.84 -4.79
N ARG A 53 5.42 8.38 -5.67
CA ARG A 53 5.33 6.97 -6.11
C ARG A 53 5.18 5.97 -4.95
N GLY A 54 4.50 6.40 -3.88
CA GLY A 54 4.27 5.58 -2.69
C GLY A 54 3.38 4.37 -2.98
N LEU A 55 2.45 4.52 -3.94
CA LEU A 55 1.59 3.44 -4.40
C LEU A 55 2.43 2.32 -5.03
N GLU A 56 3.32 2.64 -5.96
CA GLU A 56 4.14 1.65 -6.65
C GLU A 56 5.04 0.88 -5.67
N ARG A 57 5.60 1.57 -4.66
CA ARG A 57 6.37 0.88 -3.61
C ARG A 57 5.52 -0.06 -2.76
N ALA A 58 4.28 0.33 -2.46
CA ALA A 58 3.35 -0.57 -1.78
C ALA A 58 2.95 -1.78 -2.66
N GLN A 59 2.80 -1.58 -3.97
CA GLN A 59 2.57 -2.67 -4.92
C GLN A 59 3.78 -3.62 -5.02
N GLU A 60 5.00 -3.09 -5.07
CA GLU A 60 6.25 -3.87 -5.01
C GLU A 60 6.31 -4.70 -3.73
N LEU A 61 6.03 -4.10 -2.57
CA LEU A 61 5.98 -4.82 -1.30
C LEU A 61 4.92 -5.93 -1.31
N ALA A 62 3.74 -5.68 -1.89
CA ALA A 62 2.71 -6.70 -2.01
C ALA A 62 3.19 -7.89 -2.86
N LYS A 63 3.88 -7.63 -3.98
CA LYS A 63 4.50 -8.65 -4.85
C LYS A 63 5.56 -9.46 -4.08
N GLU A 64 6.42 -8.81 -3.30
CA GLU A 64 7.40 -9.50 -2.45
C GLU A 64 6.73 -10.42 -1.41
N LYS A 65 5.63 -9.97 -0.78
CA LYS A 65 4.89 -10.81 0.19
C LYS A 65 4.23 -12.00 -0.47
N ALA A 66 3.69 -11.83 -1.68
CA ALA A 66 3.13 -12.93 -2.46
C ALA A 66 4.21 -13.98 -2.80
N ASP A 67 5.40 -13.55 -3.23
CA ASP A 67 6.52 -14.46 -3.50
C ASP A 67 6.92 -15.27 -2.27
N ILE A 68 6.98 -14.63 -1.09
CA ILE A 68 7.26 -15.31 0.18
C ILE A 68 6.17 -16.32 0.52
N ALA A 69 4.90 -15.98 0.32
CA ALA A 69 3.78 -16.88 0.57
C ALA A 69 3.85 -18.12 -0.34
N ILE A 70 4.07 -17.92 -1.64
CA ILE A 70 4.18 -19.01 -2.63
C ILE A 70 5.37 -19.93 -2.30
N LYS A 71 6.51 -19.36 -1.90
CA LYS A 71 7.68 -20.14 -1.46
C LYS A 71 7.36 -20.97 -0.21
N SER A 72 6.62 -20.40 0.74
CA SER A 72 6.21 -21.10 1.97
C SER A 72 5.35 -22.34 1.70
N PHE A 73 4.59 -22.37 0.60
CA PHE A 73 3.79 -23.55 0.24
C PHE A 73 4.61 -24.72 -0.31
N GLN A 74 5.90 -24.53 -0.60
CA GLN A 74 6.73 -25.59 -1.18
C GLN A 74 6.95 -26.78 -0.24
N CYS A 75 6.83 -26.57 1.08
CA CYS A 75 6.91 -27.64 2.07
C CYS A 75 5.67 -28.54 2.12
N LEU A 76 4.57 -28.15 1.47
CA LEU A 76 3.32 -28.90 1.45
C LEU A 76 3.31 -29.92 0.29
N PRO A 77 2.67 -31.09 0.46
CA PRO A 77 2.49 -32.05 -0.62
C PRO A 77 1.70 -31.44 -1.79
N GLN A 78 2.00 -31.90 -3.01
CA GLN A 78 1.24 -31.50 -4.20
C GLN A 78 -0.21 -31.98 -4.05
N SER A 79 -1.15 -31.03 -4.14
CA SER A 79 -2.59 -31.26 -3.98
C SER A 79 -3.36 -30.05 -4.53
N ASP A 80 -4.65 -30.25 -4.78
CA ASP A 80 -5.56 -29.16 -5.20
C ASP A 80 -5.63 -28.04 -4.15
N PHE A 81 -5.48 -28.37 -2.88
CA PHE A 81 -5.42 -27.37 -1.80
C PHE A 81 -4.18 -26.48 -1.90
N ARG A 82 -3.02 -27.06 -2.20
CA ARG A 82 -1.78 -26.29 -2.43
C ARG A 82 -1.92 -25.38 -3.65
N LEU A 83 -2.59 -25.85 -4.70
CA LEU A 83 -2.87 -25.04 -5.88
C LEU A 83 -3.83 -23.89 -5.53
N GLY A 84 -4.93 -24.17 -4.83
CA GLY A 84 -5.90 -23.14 -4.42
C GLY A 84 -5.29 -22.04 -3.55
N LEU A 85 -4.35 -22.36 -2.66
CA LEU A 85 -3.60 -21.35 -1.90
C LEU A 85 -2.76 -20.44 -2.82
N LYS A 86 -2.14 -21.01 -3.85
CA LYS A 86 -1.38 -20.24 -4.84
C LYS A 86 -2.30 -19.33 -5.64
N ASP A 87 -3.44 -19.85 -6.10
CA ASP A 87 -4.42 -19.08 -6.88
C ASP A 87 -4.99 -17.91 -6.08
N MET A 88 -5.28 -18.11 -4.79
CA MET A 88 -5.72 -17.03 -3.90
C MET A 88 -4.68 -15.90 -3.79
N VAL A 89 -3.38 -16.25 -3.72
CA VAL A 89 -2.31 -15.25 -3.67
C VAL A 89 -2.23 -14.47 -4.99
N MET A 90 -2.30 -15.16 -6.13
CA MET A 90 -2.24 -14.52 -7.45
C MET A 90 -3.45 -13.61 -7.70
N PHE A 91 -4.66 -14.07 -7.36
CA PHE A 91 -5.88 -13.29 -7.47
C PHE A 91 -5.79 -11.97 -6.68
N ASN A 92 -5.27 -12.01 -5.46
CA ASN A 92 -5.10 -10.79 -4.66
C ASN A 92 -4.11 -9.81 -5.28
N LEU A 93 -3.07 -10.28 -5.97
CA LEU A 93 -2.13 -9.39 -6.68
C LEU A 93 -2.74 -8.73 -7.90
N GLU A 94 -3.54 -9.46 -8.69
CA GLU A 94 -4.20 -8.93 -9.89
C GLU A 94 -5.17 -7.78 -9.56
N THR A 95 -5.72 -7.76 -8.35
CA THR A 95 -6.62 -6.69 -7.89
C THR A 95 -5.89 -5.41 -7.46
N ILE A 96 -4.56 -5.41 -7.43
CA ILE A 96 -3.72 -4.32 -6.93
C ILE A 96 -3.07 -3.53 -8.08
N ASP A 97 -2.98 -4.09 -9.29
CA ASP A 97 -2.57 -3.38 -10.52
C ASP A 97 -3.73 -2.50 -11.06
#